data_AF-A0ABD0LI07-F1
#
_entry.id   AF-A0ABD0LI07-F1
#
_cell.length_a   1.000
_cell.length_b   1.000
_cell.length_c   1.000
_cell.angle_alpha   90.00
_cell.angle_beta   90.00
_cell.angle_gamma   90.00
#
_symmetry.space_group_name_H-M   'P 1'
#
loop_
_entity.id
_entity.type
_entity.pdbx_description
1 polymer ?
#
loop_
_entity_poly.entity_id
_entity_poly.type
_entity_poly.pdbx_seq_one_letter_code
_entity_poly.pdbx_strand_id
1 'polypeptide(L)'
;MAHMTMTDAQLQGKGKEQTLRIKRKVEDLGNDVTSFVEQETKRYRQQIQDANPDQVDAFVDDIYDRVTKRVTKKIDAMKQETKSHAPKKPERKREESDESFQKRQADYERLLHQYKLYVSAVGGIMESLVEIFSTILRRVKQFFMDLWNWIKQAISDIAEKVTSFLKMLKNEISQAFSRLFGN
;
A
#
# COMPACT_ATOMS: atom_id res chain seq x y z
N MET A 1 -41.91 -4.35 6.56
CA MET A 1 -40.46 -4.53 6.86
C MET A 1 -39.85 -3.17 7.11
N ALA A 2 -39.37 -2.91 8.32
CA ALA A 2 -38.79 -1.61 8.69
C ALA A 2 -37.42 -1.43 8.01
N HIS A 3 -37.32 -0.48 7.07
CA HIS A 3 -36.04 0.03 6.61
C HIS A 3 -35.44 0.86 7.75
N MET A 4 -34.54 0.24 8.51
CA MET A 4 -33.83 0.89 9.61
C MET A 4 -32.82 1.89 9.02
N THR A 5 -33.17 3.18 9.07
CA THR A 5 -32.24 4.28 8.78
C THR A 5 -31.06 4.21 9.74
N MET A 6 -29.84 4.15 9.22
CA MET A 6 -28.63 4.19 10.05
C MET A 6 -28.50 5.56 10.72
N THR A 7 -28.18 5.59 12.01
CA THR A 7 -27.91 6.82 12.75
C THR A 7 -26.54 7.40 12.38
N ASP A 8 -26.32 8.70 12.61
CA ASP A 8 -25.04 9.34 12.33
C ASP A 8 -23.85 8.68 13.06
N ALA A 9 -24.09 8.13 14.26
CA ALA A 9 -23.11 7.36 15.00
C ALA A 9 -22.75 6.03 14.32
N GLN A 10 -23.74 5.31 13.76
CA GLN A 10 -23.51 4.07 13.00
C GLN A 10 -22.74 4.34 11.71
N LEU A 11 -23.03 5.47 11.07
CA LEU A 11 -22.37 5.93 9.86
C LEU A 11 -20.91 6.33 10.12
N GLN A 12 -20.64 7.10 11.18
CA GLN A 12 -19.28 7.41 11.60
C GLN A 12 -18.47 6.17 12.01
N GLY A 13 -19.11 5.20 12.67
CA GLY A 13 -18.50 3.92 13.01
C GLY A 13 -18.03 3.13 11.78
N LYS A 14 -18.86 3.09 10.72
CA LYS A 14 -18.49 2.47 9.44
C LYS A 14 -17.30 3.14 8.77
N GLY A 15 -17.26 4.47 8.73
CA GLY A 15 -16.14 5.21 8.16
C GLY A 15 -14.82 4.90 8.87
N LYS A 16 -14.84 4.82 10.21
CA LYS A 16 -13.67 4.43 11.00
C LYS A 16 -13.22 2.99 10.72
N GLU A 17 -14.15 2.04 10.61
CA GLU A 17 -13.84 0.65 10.29
C GLU A 17 -13.18 0.51 8.90
N GLN A 18 -13.70 1.23 7.91
CA GLN A 18 -13.16 1.23 6.54
C GLN A 18 -11.72 1.77 6.51
N THR A 19 -11.44 2.86 7.22
CA THR A 19 -10.09 3.42 7.32
C THR A 19 -9.13 2.46 8.04
N LEU A 20 -9.58 1.76 9.09
CA LEU A 20 -8.77 0.75 9.78
C LEU A 20 -8.43 -0.46 8.89
N ARG A 21 -9.34 -0.88 8.00
CA ARG A 21 -9.06 -1.93 7.00
C ARG A 21 -7.96 -1.50 6.04
N ILE A 22 -8.01 -0.25 5.56
CA ILE A 22 -6.98 0.30 4.70
C ILE A 22 -5.63 0.38 5.43
N LYS A 23 -5.60 0.87 6.67
CA LYS A 23 -4.38 0.90 7.50
C LYS A 23 -3.71 -0.48 7.60
N ARG A 24 -4.47 -1.53 7.90
CA ARG A 24 -3.94 -2.91 7.93
C ARG A 24 -3.38 -3.35 6.59
N LYS A 25 -4.04 -3.02 5.47
CA LYS A 25 -3.51 -3.33 4.13
C LYS A 25 -2.20 -2.62 3.82
N VAL A 26 -1.98 -1.43 4.37
CA VAL A 26 -0.71 -0.72 4.25
C VAL A 26 0.37 -1.39 5.10
N GLU A 27 0.07 -1.76 6.34
CA GLU A 27 0.99 -2.50 7.20
C GLU A 27 1.40 -3.84 6.56
N ASP A 28 0.44 -4.60 6.03
CA ASP A 28 0.69 -5.82 5.26
C ASP A 28 1.63 -5.58 4.08
N LEU A 29 1.46 -4.46 3.37
CA LEU A 29 2.29 -4.13 2.20
C LEU A 29 3.74 -3.90 2.61
N GLY A 30 3.99 -3.15 3.68
CA GLY A 30 5.35 -2.94 4.18
C GLY A 30 6.01 -4.24 4.62
N ASN A 31 5.26 -5.12 5.29
CA ASN A 31 5.75 -6.42 5.71
C ASN A 31 6.05 -7.34 4.50
N ASP A 32 5.19 -7.35 3.48
CA ASP A 32 5.40 -8.14 2.25
C ASP A 32 6.64 -7.67 1.49
N VAL A 33 6.80 -6.35 1.29
CA VAL A 33 7.96 -5.79 0.59
C VAL A 33 9.24 -6.03 1.38
N THR A 34 9.23 -5.79 2.69
CA THR A 34 10.41 -6.06 3.55
C THR A 34 10.82 -7.52 3.44
N SER A 35 9.86 -8.44 3.63
CA SER A 35 10.12 -9.88 3.58
C SER A 35 10.63 -10.33 2.20
N PHE A 36 10.07 -9.77 1.12
CA PHE A 36 10.51 -10.06 -0.24
C PHE A 36 11.95 -9.60 -0.48
N VAL A 37 12.28 -8.35 -0.15
CA VAL A 37 13.64 -7.83 -0.35
C VAL A 37 14.65 -8.58 0.54
N GLU A 38 14.28 -8.92 1.77
CA GLU A 38 15.12 -9.76 2.65
C GLU A 38 15.43 -11.13 2.02
N GLN A 39 14.42 -11.79 1.45
CA GLN A 39 14.58 -13.09 0.80
C GLN A 39 15.45 -13.00 -0.46
N GLU A 40 15.18 -12.04 -1.33
CA GLU A 40 15.95 -11.89 -2.57
C GLU A 40 17.39 -11.45 -2.27
N THR A 41 17.62 -10.60 -1.27
CA THR A 41 18.99 -10.23 -0.87
C THR A 41 19.77 -11.43 -0.32
N LYS A 42 19.12 -12.33 0.42
CA LYS A 42 19.74 -13.60 0.86
C LYS A 42 20.10 -14.51 -0.31
N ARG A 43 19.21 -14.62 -1.31
CA ARG A 43 19.47 -15.36 -2.55
C ARG A 43 20.63 -14.74 -3.33
N TYR A 44 20.65 -13.42 -3.48
CA TYR A 44 21.72 -12.69 -4.13
C TYR A 44 23.08 -12.98 -3.51
N ARG A 45 23.18 -12.94 -2.17
CA ARG A 45 24.42 -13.27 -1.45
C ARG A 45 24.98 -14.64 -1.85
N GLN A 46 24.12 -15.62 -2.14
CA GLN A 46 24.55 -16.95 -2.57
C GLN A 46 24.97 -16.99 -4.04
N GLN A 47 24.31 -16.22 -4.90
CA GLN A 47 24.51 -16.24 -6.36
C GLN A 47 25.66 -15.35 -6.83
N ILE A 48 26.02 -14.33 -6.05
CA ILE A 48 27.00 -13.33 -6.45
C ILE A 48 28.45 -13.82 -6.45
N GLN A 49 28.76 -14.94 -5.78
CA GLN A 49 30.13 -15.47 -5.79
C GLN A 49 30.62 -15.78 -7.22
N ASP A 50 29.71 -16.18 -8.11
CA ASP A 50 30.00 -16.56 -9.49
C ASP A 50 29.30 -15.65 -10.53
N ALA A 51 28.57 -14.62 -10.10
CA ALA A 51 27.81 -13.76 -10.99
C ALA A 51 28.72 -12.80 -11.77
N ASN A 52 28.37 -12.54 -13.03
CA ASN A 52 28.97 -11.50 -13.85
C ASN A 52 28.14 -10.18 -13.77
N PRO A 53 28.62 -9.06 -14.35
CA PRO A 53 27.91 -7.79 -14.25
C PRO A 53 26.49 -7.79 -14.80
N ASP A 54 26.29 -8.43 -15.94
CA ASP A 54 24.99 -8.44 -16.61
C ASP A 54 23.95 -9.25 -15.82
N GLN A 55 24.40 -10.33 -15.17
CA GLN A 55 23.57 -11.12 -14.26
C GLN A 55 23.14 -10.33 -13.02
N VAL A 56 24.01 -9.44 -12.53
CA VAL A 56 23.66 -8.55 -11.43
C VAL A 56 22.65 -7.51 -11.88
N ASP A 57 22.86 -6.84 -13.01
CA ASP A 57 21.93 -5.82 -13.49
C ASP A 57 20.53 -6.42 -13.74
N ALA A 58 20.48 -7.59 -14.38
CA ALA A 58 19.23 -8.32 -14.59
C ALA A 58 18.53 -8.68 -13.26
N PHE A 59 19.29 -9.06 -12.24
CA PHE A 59 18.75 -9.34 -10.91
C PHE A 59 18.18 -8.10 -10.23
N VAL A 60 18.86 -6.96 -10.34
CA VAL A 60 18.40 -5.69 -9.77
C VAL A 60 17.11 -5.24 -10.42
N ASP A 61 17.04 -5.31 -11.75
CA ASP A 61 15.84 -4.96 -12.49
C ASP A 61 14.69 -5.93 -12.17
N ASP A 62 14.96 -7.22 -11.99
CA ASP A 62 13.94 -8.20 -11.58
C ASP A 62 13.43 -7.99 -10.14
N ILE A 63 14.29 -7.62 -9.18
CA ILE A 63 13.82 -7.19 -7.85
C ILE A 63 12.94 -5.95 -7.98
N TYR A 64 13.40 -4.95 -8.72
CA TYR A 64 12.69 -3.69 -8.91
C TYR A 64 11.29 -3.93 -9.46
N ASP A 65 11.18 -4.73 -10.52
CA ASP A 65 9.93 -5.10 -11.16
C ASP A 65 9.01 -5.86 -10.22
N ARG A 66 9.54 -6.81 -9.45
CA ARG A 66 8.73 -7.62 -8.52
C ARG A 66 8.25 -6.82 -7.33
N VAL A 67 9.06 -5.92 -6.75
CA VAL A 67 8.60 -4.98 -5.71
C VAL A 67 7.53 -4.06 -6.28
N THR A 68 7.76 -3.48 -7.47
CA THR A 68 6.79 -2.58 -8.13
C THR A 68 5.46 -3.28 -8.33
N LYS A 69 5.45 -4.50 -8.89
CA LYS A 69 4.23 -5.31 -9.08
C LYS A 69 3.48 -5.57 -7.77
N ARG A 70 4.19 -5.86 -6.68
CA ARG A 70 3.58 -6.09 -5.35
C ARG A 70 2.89 -4.83 -4.82
N VAL A 71 3.58 -3.69 -4.89
CA VAL A 71 3.05 -2.39 -4.47
C VAL A 71 1.82 -2.01 -5.30
N THR A 72 1.93 -2.05 -6.63
CA THR A 72 0.82 -1.74 -7.54
C THR A 72 -0.39 -2.63 -7.28
N LYS A 73 -0.18 -3.95 -7.14
CA LYS A 73 -1.28 -4.90 -6.87
C LYS A 73 -2.03 -4.57 -5.58
N LYS A 74 -1.32 -4.19 -4.51
CA LYS A 74 -1.97 -3.85 -3.22
C LYS A 74 -2.68 -2.49 -3.30
N ILE A 75 -2.09 -1.50 -3.97
CA ILE A 75 -2.75 -0.21 -4.24
C ILE A 75 -4.03 -0.40 -5.04
N ASP A 76 -4.00 -1.21 -6.09
CA ASP A 76 -5.19 -1.53 -6.89
C ASP A 76 -6.25 -2.24 -6.06
N ALA A 77 -5.86 -3.18 -5.20
CA ALA A 77 -6.80 -3.86 -4.30
C ALA A 77 -7.48 -2.86 -3.33
N MET A 78 -6.74 -1.88 -2.80
CA MET A 78 -7.33 -0.82 -1.98
C MET A 78 -8.28 0.06 -2.80
N LYS A 79 -7.92 0.40 -4.05
CA LYS A 79 -8.75 1.21 -4.95
C LYS A 79 -10.07 0.52 -5.26
N GLN A 80 -10.04 -0.79 -5.51
CA GLN A 80 -11.25 -1.57 -5.76
C GLN A 80 -12.14 -1.69 -4.51
N GLU A 81 -11.54 -1.92 -3.34
CA GLU A 81 -12.29 -1.92 -2.08
C GLU A 81 -12.96 -0.57 -1.82
N THR A 82 -12.23 0.54 -1.99
CA THR A 82 -12.79 1.88 -1.86
C THR A 82 -13.98 2.07 -2.78
N LYS A 83 -13.85 1.74 -4.07
CA LYS A 83 -14.95 1.83 -5.04
C LYS A 83 -16.16 0.98 -4.66
N SER A 84 -15.95 -0.19 -4.06
CA SER A 84 -17.04 -1.10 -3.67
C SER A 84 -17.96 -0.51 -2.59
N HIS A 85 -17.53 0.53 -1.89
CA HIS A 85 -18.29 1.22 -0.86
C HIS A 85 -19.13 2.41 -1.36
N ALA A 86 -19.12 2.68 -2.67
CA ALA A 86 -19.93 3.76 -3.24
C ALA A 86 -21.44 3.55 -2.97
N PRO A 87 -22.15 4.55 -2.42
CA PRO A 87 -23.58 4.42 -2.19
C PRO A 87 -24.36 4.41 -3.51
N LYS A 88 -25.43 3.62 -3.55
CA LYS A 88 -26.33 3.56 -4.72
C LYS A 88 -27.40 4.64 -4.62
N LYS A 89 -27.56 5.42 -5.69
CA LYS A 89 -28.64 6.41 -5.80
C LYS A 89 -29.99 5.69 -5.73
N PRO A 90 -30.94 6.14 -4.89
CA PRO A 90 -32.25 5.51 -4.81
C PRO A 90 -33.07 5.82 -6.07
N GLU A 91 -33.72 4.79 -6.61
CA GLU A 91 -34.73 4.93 -7.66
C GLU A 91 -36.13 4.97 -7.06
N ARG A 92 -37.03 5.72 -7.70
CA ARG A 92 -38.41 5.84 -7.25
C ARG A 92 -39.18 4.54 -7.46
N LYS A 93 -39.85 4.04 -6.42
CA LYS A 93 -40.70 2.85 -6.48
C LYS A 93 -42.13 3.22 -6.85
N ARG A 94 -42.83 2.35 -7.60
CA ARG A 94 -44.19 2.63 -8.13
C ARG A 94 -45.25 2.96 -7.06
N GLU A 95 -45.09 2.44 -5.85
CA GLU A 95 -46.10 2.54 -4.78
C GLU A 95 -45.58 3.27 -3.52
N GLU A 96 -44.45 3.96 -3.61
CA GLU A 96 -43.92 4.72 -2.47
C GLU A 96 -44.47 6.14 -2.40
N SER A 97 -44.69 6.61 -1.17
CA SER A 97 -45.02 8.01 -0.94
C SER A 97 -43.84 8.93 -1.25
N ASP A 98 -44.14 10.19 -1.59
CA ASP A 98 -43.12 11.22 -1.79
C ASP A 98 -42.22 11.38 -0.57
N GLU A 99 -42.81 11.37 0.63
CA GLU A 99 -42.07 11.46 1.89
C GLU A 99 -41.08 10.28 2.06
N SER A 100 -41.50 9.06 1.72
CA SER A 100 -40.62 7.88 1.79
C SER A 100 -39.46 7.97 0.82
N PHE A 101 -39.71 8.44 -0.42
CA PHE A 101 -38.67 8.65 -1.41
C PHE A 101 -37.69 9.76 -1.01
N GLN A 102 -38.21 10.91 -0.56
CA GLN A 102 -37.40 12.03 -0.09
C GLN A 102 -36.49 11.64 1.09
N LYS A 103 -37.00 10.83 2.03
CA LYS A 103 -36.19 10.30 3.13
C LYS A 103 -35.01 9.46 2.61
N ARG A 104 -35.25 8.53 1.68
CA ARG A 104 -34.16 7.73 1.08
C ARG A 104 -33.15 8.59 0.31
N GLN A 105 -33.62 9.66 -0.33
CA GLN A 105 -32.75 10.59 -1.05
C GLN A 105 -31.85 11.37 -0.08
N ALA A 106 -32.40 11.87 1.04
CA ALA A 106 -31.63 12.51 2.09
C ALA A 106 -30.59 11.55 2.71
N ASP A 107 -30.96 10.29 2.96
CA ASP A 107 -30.03 9.27 3.46
C ASP A 107 -28.89 9.00 2.46
N TYR A 108 -29.20 8.93 1.17
CA TYR A 108 -28.20 8.77 0.11
C TYR A 108 -27.20 9.94 0.08
N GLU A 109 -27.67 11.18 0.20
CA GLU A 109 -26.80 12.36 0.20
C GLU A 109 -25.83 12.36 1.39
N ARG A 110 -26.32 11.95 2.58
CA ARG A 110 -25.47 11.76 3.78
C ARG A 110 -24.41 10.69 3.55
N LEU A 111 -24.80 9.54 3.02
CA LEU A 111 -23.87 8.45 2.68
C LEU A 111 -22.85 8.88 1.63
N LEU A 112 -23.27 9.63 0.61
CA LEU A 112 -22.40 10.12 -0.44
C LEU A 112 -21.37 11.10 0.09
N HIS A 113 -21.76 11.99 1.01
CA HIS A 113 -20.83 12.90 1.65
C HIS A 113 -19.73 12.15 2.41
N GLN A 114 -20.10 11.16 3.22
CA GLN A 114 -19.13 10.36 3.98
C GLN A 114 -18.23 9.52 3.06
N TYR A 115 -18.81 8.95 2.01
CA TYR A 115 -18.05 8.23 1.00
C TYR A 115 -16.98 9.13 0.35
N LYS A 116 -17.28 10.39 0.05
CA LYS A 116 -16.30 11.35 -0.49
C LYS A 116 -15.16 11.62 0.48
N LEU A 117 -15.45 11.79 1.78
CA LEU A 117 -14.42 11.95 2.81
C LEU A 117 -13.52 10.72 2.91
N TYR A 118 -14.11 9.52 2.89
CA TYR A 118 -13.38 8.26 2.87
C TYR A 118 -12.49 8.12 1.63
N VAL A 119 -13.01 8.41 0.44
CA VAL A 119 -12.23 8.40 -0.82
C VAL A 119 -11.05 9.37 -0.73
N SER A 120 -11.27 10.58 -0.21
CA SER A 120 -10.20 11.58 -0.04
C SER A 120 -9.11 11.09 0.90
N ALA A 121 -9.48 10.50 2.05
CA ALA A 121 -8.52 9.98 3.01
C ALA A 121 -7.70 8.82 2.43
N VAL A 122 -8.35 7.89 1.74
CA VAL A 122 -7.66 6.75 1.10
C VAL A 122 -6.79 7.21 -0.07
N GLY A 123 -7.24 8.20 -0.85
CA GLY A 123 -6.46 8.79 -1.94
C GLY A 123 -5.12 9.35 -1.44
N GLY A 124 -5.14 10.14 -0.37
CA GLY A 124 -3.90 10.68 0.23
C GLY A 124 -2.96 9.58 0.75
N ILE A 125 -3.50 8.50 1.33
CA ILE A 125 -2.71 7.34 1.75
C ILE A 125 -2.04 6.68 0.53
N MET A 126 -2.79 6.47 -0.56
CA MET A 126 -2.26 5.85 -1.79
C MET A 126 -1.15 6.69 -2.43
N GLU A 127 -1.33 8.00 -2.54
CA GLU A 127 -0.33 8.92 -3.08
C GLU A 127 0.97 8.85 -2.28
N SER A 128 0.86 8.93 -0.95
CA SER A 128 2.01 8.81 -0.08
C SER A 128 2.73 7.46 -0.22
N LEU A 129 1.99 6.36 -0.40
CA LEU A 129 2.61 5.05 -0.63
C LEU A 129 3.39 4.99 -1.93
N VAL A 130 2.89 5.59 -3.01
CA VAL A 130 3.61 5.67 -4.28
C VAL A 130 4.95 6.38 -4.08
N GLU A 131 4.97 7.48 -3.34
CA GLU A 131 6.20 8.23 -3.04
C GLU A 131 7.20 7.45 -2.17
N ILE A 132 6.69 6.83 -1.09
CA ILE A 132 7.48 6.00 -0.17
C ILE A 132 8.14 4.85 -0.93
N PHE A 133 7.36 4.10 -1.70
CA PHE A 133 7.90 2.94 -2.43
C PHE A 133 8.79 3.34 -3.59
N SER A 134 8.55 4.48 -4.25
CA SER A 134 9.47 5.02 -5.25
C SER A 134 10.84 5.34 -4.65
N THR A 135 10.87 5.82 -3.40
CA THR A 135 12.12 6.09 -2.67
C THR A 135 12.83 4.82 -2.27
N ILE A 136 12.09 3.85 -1.72
CA ILE A 136 12.62 2.52 -1.37
C ILE A 136 13.23 1.83 -2.59
N LEU A 137 12.51 1.80 -3.71
CA LEU A 137 12.96 1.17 -4.95
C LEU A 137 14.28 1.78 -5.48
N ARG A 138 14.42 3.10 -5.43
CA ARG A 138 15.68 3.78 -5.80
C ARG A 138 16.83 3.36 -4.90
N ARG A 139 16.60 3.24 -3.58
CA ARG A 139 17.63 2.80 -2.62
C ARG A 139 18.02 1.34 -2.80
N VAL A 140 17.05 0.47 -3.08
CA VAL A 140 17.29 -0.93 -3.42
C VAL A 140 18.17 -1.03 -4.66
N LYS A 141 17.83 -0.33 -5.74
CA LYS A 141 18.62 -0.30 -6.98
C LYS A 141 20.05 0.17 -6.72
N GLN A 142 20.21 1.29 -6.01
CA GLN A 142 21.53 1.84 -5.69
C GLN A 142 22.37 0.87 -4.84
N PHE A 143 21.77 0.25 -3.81
CA PHE A 143 22.47 -0.70 -2.96
C PHE A 143 23.10 -1.85 -3.74
N PHE A 144 22.35 -2.48 -4.65
CA PHE A 144 22.87 -3.60 -5.41
C PHE A 144 23.94 -3.18 -6.43
N MET A 145 23.79 -2.01 -7.07
CA MET A 145 24.83 -1.44 -7.93
C MET A 145 26.13 -1.17 -7.16
N ASP A 146 26.03 -0.57 -5.97
CA ASP A 146 27.18 -0.27 -5.11
C ASP A 146 27.84 -1.54 -4.59
N LEU A 147 27.03 -2.52 -4.17
CA LEU A 147 27.51 -3.81 -3.70
C LEU A 147 28.31 -4.53 -4.79
N TRP A 148 27.85 -4.45 -6.03
CA TRP A 148 28.53 -5.04 -7.17
C TRP A 148 29.84 -4.34 -7.54
N ASN A 149 29.82 -3.02 -7.63
CA ASN A 149 31.03 -2.23 -7.87
C ASN A 149 32.09 -2.51 -6.80
N TRP A 150 31.67 -2.69 -5.55
CA TRP A 150 32.56 -3.03 -4.47
C TRP A 150 33.11 -4.47 -4.58
N ILE A 151 32.30 -5.45 -4.99
CA ILE A 151 32.77 -6.84 -5.21
C ILE A 151 33.79 -6.93 -6.33
N LYS A 152 33.65 -6.11 -7.39
CA LYS A 152 34.68 -5.96 -8.43
C LYS A 152 36.01 -5.41 -7.88
N GLN A 153 35.96 -4.62 -6.81
CA GLN A 153 37.10 -3.89 -6.25
C GLN A 153 37.72 -4.54 -5.01
N ALA A 154 37.00 -5.41 -4.29
CA ALA A 154 37.41 -5.95 -2.99
C ALA A 154 36.93 -7.39 -2.78
N ILE A 155 37.74 -8.19 -2.06
CA ILE A 155 37.39 -9.52 -1.57
C ILE A 155 37.11 -9.44 -0.06
N SER A 156 35.83 -9.41 0.31
CA SER A 156 35.23 -9.81 1.62
C SER A 156 34.52 -8.74 2.47
N ASP A 157 33.44 -9.24 3.10
CA ASP A 157 32.35 -8.63 3.91
C ASP A 157 31.06 -8.14 3.22
N ILE A 158 30.61 -8.89 2.21
CA ILE A 158 29.25 -8.81 1.61
C ILE A 158 28.16 -8.94 2.69
N ALA A 159 28.41 -9.77 3.71
CA ALA A 159 27.39 -10.14 4.67
C ALA A 159 26.96 -8.98 5.57
N GLU A 160 27.92 -8.16 6.02
CA GLU A 160 27.66 -7.00 6.87
C GLU A 160 26.92 -5.90 6.11
N LYS A 161 27.33 -5.62 4.86
CA LYS A 161 26.68 -4.63 3.99
C LYS A 161 25.20 -4.96 3.75
N VAL A 162 24.92 -6.21 3.40
CA VAL A 162 23.54 -6.72 3.27
C VAL A 162 22.74 -6.53 4.55
N THR A 163 23.32 -6.89 5.70
CA THR A 163 22.62 -6.80 6.98
C THR A 163 22.31 -5.34 7.36
N SER A 164 23.25 -4.43 7.11
CA SER A 164 23.06 -2.99 7.33
C SER A 164 21.97 -2.42 6.42
N PHE A 165 21.97 -2.80 5.14
CA PHE A 165 20.96 -2.39 4.17
C PHE A 165 19.54 -2.83 4.59
N LEU A 166 19.36 -4.08 4.99
CA LEU A 166 18.06 -4.59 5.43
C LEU A 166 17.53 -3.87 6.69
N LYS A 167 18.42 -3.54 7.65
CA LYS A 167 18.06 -2.74 8.81
C LYS A 167 17.60 -1.33 8.42
N MET A 168 18.34 -0.67 7.52
CA MET A 168 17.98 0.64 7.00
C MET A 168 16.63 0.61 6.28
N LEU A 169 16.41 -0.35 5.39
CA LEU A 169 15.16 -0.54 4.67
C LEU A 169 13.96 -0.70 5.61
N LYS A 170 14.08 -1.59 6.61
CA LYS A 170 13.03 -1.81 7.61
C LYS A 170 12.72 -0.54 8.40
N ASN A 171 13.74 0.21 8.79
CA ASN A 171 13.57 1.47 9.51
C ASN A 171 12.87 2.52 8.64
N GLU A 172 13.21 2.63 7.36
CA GLU A 172 12.57 3.59 6.45
C GLU A 172 11.09 3.29 6.23
N ILE A 173 10.75 2.02 5.98
CA ILE A 173 9.36 1.58 5.86
C ILE A 173 8.60 1.87 7.16
N SER A 174 9.20 1.56 8.31
CA SER A 174 8.58 1.79 9.61
C SER A 174 8.34 3.28 9.88
N GLN A 175 9.34 4.14 9.62
CA GLN A 175 9.20 5.58 9.76
C GLN A 175 8.16 6.16 8.81
N ALA A 176 8.12 5.68 7.57
CA ALA A 176 7.13 6.10 6.59
C ALA A 176 5.70 5.78 7.07
N PHE A 177 5.49 4.61 7.65
CA PHE A 177 4.20 4.23 8.22
C PHE A 177 3.85 5.02 9.47
N SER A 178 4.82 5.31 10.34
CA SER A 178 4.62 6.22 11.46
C SER A 178 4.22 7.62 10.98
N ARG A 179 4.77 8.14 9.88
CA ARG A 179 4.34 9.44 9.33
C ARG A 179 2.93 9.39 8.74
N LEU A 180 2.55 8.26 8.15
CA LEU A 180 1.22 8.08 7.55
C LEU A 180 0.10 7.91 8.57
N PHE A 181 0.37 7.22 9.67
CA PHE A 181 -0.66 6.79 10.63
C PHE A 181 -0.38 7.14 12.08
N GLY A 182 0.80 7.67 12.37
CA GLY A 182 1.23 8.13 13.68
C GLY A 182 1.10 9.63 13.76
N ASN A 183 -0.10 10.07 14.10
CA ASN A 183 -0.35 11.16 15.04
C ASN A 183 -1.23 10.59 16.15
#